data_AF-A0A914N9D6-F1
#
_entry.id   AF-A0A914N9D6-F1
#
_cell.length_a   1.000
_cell.length_b   1.000
_cell.length_c   1.000
_cell.angle_alpha   90.00
_cell.angle_beta   90.00
_cell.angle_gamma   90.00
#
_symmetry.space_group_name_H-M   'P 1'
#
loop_
_entity.id
_entity.type
_entity.pdbx_description
1 polymer ?
#
loop_
_entity_poly.entity_id
_entity_poly.type
_entity_poly.pdbx_seq_one_letter_code
_entity_poly.pdbx_strand_id
1 'polypeptide(L)'
;MKKNLKKSFQGPFDGFLGFSQGASFIYLLLASNPSLNIRFVILFSGFKSLSSFHNQFNCVKICVKSLHIWGLNDEIVLPKRSEELAEELFKNAQICTHPGKHCIPPLKEIREKLEEFLYQFL
;
A
#
# COMPACT_ATOMS: atom_id res chain seq x y z
N MET A 1 33.02 -19.61 7.94
CA MET A 1 32.53 -18.91 6.73
C MET A 1 31.89 -17.59 7.13
N LYS A 2 32.54 -16.45 6.84
CA LYS A 2 31.94 -15.13 7.05
C LYS A 2 30.83 -14.95 6.00
N LYS A 3 29.56 -15.00 6.41
CA LYS A 3 28.46 -14.57 5.55
C LYS A 3 28.67 -13.08 5.26
N ASN A 4 29.01 -12.75 4.03
CA ASN A 4 28.93 -11.37 3.54
C ASN A 4 27.47 -10.94 3.65
N LEU A 5 27.11 -10.25 4.75
CA LEU A 5 25.86 -9.51 4.79
C LEU A 5 25.93 -8.50 3.64
N LYS A 6 25.09 -8.71 2.62
CA LYS A 6 24.82 -7.69 1.59
C LYS A 6 24.55 -6.38 2.34
N LYS A 7 25.26 -5.30 1.98
CA LYS A 7 24.95 -3.95 2.46
C LYS A 7 23.44 -3.75 2.32
N SER A 8 22.75 -3.56 3.44
CA SER A 8 21.35 -3.16 3.40
C SER A 8 21.29 -1.80 2.72
N PHE A 9 20.48 -1.67 1.68
CA PHE A 9 20.19 -0.37 1.09
C PHE A 9 19.33 0.38 2.10
N GLN A 10 19.80 1.51 2.63
CA GLN A 10 19.17 2.22 3.74
C GLN A 10 18.37 3.45 3.30
N GLY A 11 18.16 3.62 2.00
CA GLY A 11 17.47 4.76 1.42
C GLY A 11 18.41 5.92 1.08
N PRO A 12 17.85 7.11 0.77
CA PRO A 12 16.41 7.43 0.81
C PRO A 12 15.61 6.60 -0.20
N PHE A 13 14.35 6.33 0.13
CA PHE A 13 13.39 5.65 -0.75
C PHE A 13 12.34 6.66 -1.21
N ASP A 14 12.00 6.68 -2.50
CA ASP A 14 10.94 7.55 -3.03
C ASP A 14 9.54 7.03 -2.69
N GLY A 15 9.38 5.72 -2.55
CA GLY A 15 8.08 5.08 -2.37
C GLY A 15 8.16 3.77 -1.63
N PHE A 16 7.01 3.35 -1.09
CA PHE A 16 6.86 2.04 -0.48
C PHE A 16 5.86 1.17 -1.24
N LEU A 17 6.08 -0.14 -1.19
CA LEU A 17 5.14 -1.13 -1.68
C LEU A 17 4.89 -2.14 -0.57
N GLY A 18 3.61 -2.45 -0.33
CA GLY A 18 3.22 -3.45 0.67
C GLY A 18 2.12 -4.36 0.16
N PHE A 19 2.12 -5.59 0.66
CA PHE A 19 1.05 -6.56 0.43
C PHE A 19 0.44 -7.00 1.75
N SER A 20 -0.90 -7.06 1.82
CA SER A 20 -1.65 -7.52 2.98
C SER A 20 -1.25 -6.74 4.24
N GLN A 21 -0.74 -7.41 5.28
CA GLN A 21 -0.24 -6.74 6.49
C GLN A 21 0.89 -5.72 6.21
N GLY A 22 1.70 -5.93 5.17
CA GLY A 22 2.71 -4.95 4.75
C GLY A 22 2.09 -3.64 4.24
N ALA A 23 0.96 -3.73 3.52
CA ALA A 23 0.22 -2.54 3.10
C ALA A 23 -0.42 -1.83 4.30
N SER A 24 -0.98 -2.60 5.25
CA SER A 24 -1.51 -2.05 6.50
C SER A 24 -0.43 -1.35 7.33
N PHE A 25 0.77 -1.94 7.40
CA PHE A 25 1.90 -1.34 8.09
C PHE A 25 2.33 -0.01 7.45
N ILE A 26 2.34 0.08 6.12
CA ILE A 26 2.69 1.34 5.43
C ILE A 26 1.69 2.45 5.76
N TYR A 27 0.37 2.17 5.76
CA TYR A 27 -0.59 3.21 6.15
C TYR A 27 -0.37 3.65 7.62
N LEU A 28 -0.14 2.70 8.54
CA LEU A 28 0.15 3.02 9.95
C LEU A 28 1.41 3.88 10.08
N LEU A 29 2.46 3.53 9.35
CA LEU A 29 3.71 4.27 9.34
C LEU A 29 3.49 5.71 8.87
N LEU A 30 2.76 5.90 7.77
CA LEU A 30 2.41 7.24 7.26
C LEU A 30 1.53 8.02 8.23
N ALA A 31 0.52 7.37 8.83
CA ALA A 31 -0.38 8.01 9.80
C ALA A 31 0.33 8.40 11.11
N SER A 32 1.31 7.59 11.54
CA SER A 32 2.09 7.83 12.76
C SER A 32 3.28 8.78 12.58
N ASN A 33 3.74 8.97 11.34
CA ASN A 33 4.90 9.80 11.02
C ASN A 33 4.61 10.75 9.86
N PRO A 34 3.91 11.88 10.12
CA PRO A 34 3.60 12.88 9.09
C PRO A 34 4.84 13.54 8.46
N SER A 35 6.00 13.45 9.12
CA SER A 35 7.27 13.98 8.61
C SER A 35 8.00 13.01 7.68
N LEU A 36 7.46 11.81 7.46
CA LEU A 36 8.07 10.82 6.58
C LEU A 36 8.01 11.29 5.12
N ASN A 37 9.18 11.54 4.54
CA ASN A 37 9.31 12.04 3.18
C ASN A 37 9.21 10.91 2.16
N ILE A 38 7.98 10.51 1.84
CA ILE A 38 7.66 9.50 0.84
C ILE A 38 6.76 10.12 -0.24
N ARG A 39 7.13 9.93 -1.50
CA ARG A 39 6.43 10.50 -2.65
C ARG A 39 5.18 9.71 -2.99
N PHE A 40 5.24 8.38 -2.87
CA PHE A 40 4.11 7.51 -3.21
C PHE A 40 4.09 6.18 -2.46
N VAL A 41 2.93 5.53 -2.45
CA VAL A 41 2.79 4.14 -1.98
C VAL A 41 1.98 3.28 -2.93
N ILE A 42 2.31 1.99 -3.01
CA ILE A 42 1.55 0.98 -3.75
C ILE A 42 1.12 -0.11 -2.78
N LEU A 43 -0.19 -0.28 -2.61
CA LEU A 43 -0.77 -1.08 -1.54
C LEU A 43 -1.61 -2.20 -2.13
N PHE A 44 -1.13 -3.43 -2.03
CA PHE A 44 -1.83 -4.64 -2.47
C PHE A 44 -2.63 -5.26 -1.31
N SER A 45 -3.92 -5.51 -1.49
CA SER A 45 -4.84 -6.09 -0.49
C SER A 45 -4.67 -5.50 0.91
N GLY A 46 -4.49 -4.18 1.01
CA GLY A 46 -4.34 -3.48 2.29
C GLY A 46 -5.68 -3.36 3.03
N PHE A 47 -5.62 -3.19 4.34
CA PHE A 47 -6.79 -2.98 5.20
C PHE A 47 -6.46 -2.09 6.40
N LYS A 48 -7.46 -1.39 6.95
CA LYS A 48 -7.35 -0.67 8.23
C LYS A 48 -6.91 -1.63 9.33
N SER A 49 -6.07 -1.17 10.25
CA SER A 49 -5.59 -2.03 11.34
C SER A 49 -6.76 -2.54 12.18
N LEU A 50 -6.74 -3.84 12.51
CA LEU A 50 -7.72 -4.50 13.37
C LEU A 50 -7.41 -4.36 14.87
N SER A 51 -6.22 -3.89 15.22
CA SER A 51 -5.82 -3.67 16.61
C SER A 51 -6.38 -2.35 17.15
N SER A 52 -6.98 -2.40 18.34
CA SER A 52 -7.52 -1.23 19.04
C SER A 52 -6.45 -0.18 19.37
N PHE A 53 -5.20 -0.61 19.57
CA PHE A 53 -4.06 0.29 19.78
C PHE A 53 -3.83 1.26 18.61
N HIS A 54 -4.32 0.93 17.42
CA HIS A 54 -4.15 1.73 16.22
C HIS A 54 -5.40 2.53 15.84
N ASN A 55 -6.46 2.53 16.67
CA ASN A 55 -7.71 3.23 16.37
C ASN A 55 -7.51 4.73 16.12
N GLN A 56 -6.57 5.36 16.83
CA GLN A 56 -6.21 6.76 16.61
C GLN A 56 -5.65 7.04 15.21
N PHE A 57 -5.09 6.03 14.53
CA PHE A 57 -4.57 6.16 13.17
C PHE A 57 -5.62 5.82 12.10
N ASN A 58 -6.70 5.09 12.47
CA ASN A 58 -7.83 4.77 11.60
C ASN A 58 -8.74 5.97 11.27
N CYS A 59 -8.40 7.18 11.72
CA CYS A 59 -9.10 8.41 11.36
C CYS A 59 -8.17 9.47 10.74
N VAL A 60 -6.87 9.17 10.58
CA VAL A 60 -5.89 10.10 10.00
C VAL A 60 -6.00 10.07 8.48
N LYS A 61 -6.22 11.23 7.88
CA LYS A 61 -6.21 11.39 6.42
C LYS A 61 -4.78 11.49 5.91
N ILE A 62 -4.43 10.59 4.99
CA ILE A 62 -3.14 10.49 4.34
C ILE A 62 -3.18 11.23 3.00
N CYS A 63 -2.24 12.15 2.81
CA CYS A 63 -2.11 12.96 1.60
C CYS A 63 -1.08 12.41 0.61
N VAL A 64 -0.30 11.39 1.00
CA VAL A 64 0.66 10.73 0.10
C VAL A 64 -0.10 10.07 -1.04
N LYS A 65 0.40 10.23 -2.27
CA LYS A 65 -0.17 9.61 -3.45
C LYS A 65 -0.15 8.10 -3.32
N SER A 66 -1.29 7.45 -3.56
CA SER A 66 -1.40 6.01 -3.38
C SER A 66 -2.07 5.33 -4.57
N LEU A 67 -1.57 4.14 -4.90
CA LEU A 67 -2.22 3.17 -5.76
C LEU A 67 -2.61 1.96 -4.93
N HIS A 68 -3.90 1.66 -4.87
CA HIS A 68 -4.46 0.55 -4.14
C HIS A 68 -4.90 -0.54 -5.13
N ILE A 69 -4.45 -1.77 -4.88
CA ILE A 69 -4.68 -2.91 -5.76
C ILE A 69 -5.26 -4.06 -4.96
N TRP A 70 -6.37 -4.67 -5.38
CA TRP A 70 -6.90 -5.85 -4.71
C TRP A 70 -7.67 -6.81 -5.63
N GLY A 71 -7.75 -8.06 -5.21
CA GLY A 71 -8.50 -9.10 -5.89
C GLY A 71 -9.99 -9.03 -5.56
N LEU A 72 -10.86 -9.13 -6.56
CA LEU A 72 -12.32 -9.15 -6.38
C LEU A 72 -12.80 -10.44 -5.69
N ASN A 73 -12.01 -11.51 -5.76
CA ASN A 73 -12.30 -12.79 -5.12
C ASN A 73 -11.42 -13.03 -3.88
N ASP A 74 -10.92 -11.95 -3.24
CA ASP A 74 -10.13 -12.04 -2.01
C ASP A 74 -11.04 -12.42 -0.82
N GLU A 75 -10.80 -13.61 -0.27
CA GLU A 75 -11.55 -14.17 0.87
C GLU A 75 -10.85 -13.91 2.22
N ILE A 76 -9.61 -13.40 2.20
CA ILE A 76 -8.81 -13.14 3.41
C ILE A 76 -8.96 -11.67 3.80
N VAL A 77 -8.68 -10.77 2.84
CA VAL A 77 -8.94 -9.35 2.94
C VAL A 77 -10.07 -9.06 1.98
N LEU A 78 -11.31 -9.17 2.47
CA LEU A 78 -12.51 -8.89 1.66
C LEU A 78 -12.35 -7.57 0.91
N PRO A 79 -12.73 -7.47 -0.38
CA PRO A 79 -12.56 -6.27 -1.21
C PRO A 79 -13.00 -4.98 -0.51
N LYS A 80 -14.10 -5.07 0.26
CA LYS A 80 -14.62 -3.95 1.04
C LYS A 80 -13.60 -3.35 2.01
N ARG A 81 -12.76 -4.15 2.65
CA ARG A 81 -11.72 -3.67 3.58
C ARG A 81 -10.62 -2.88 2.87
N SER A 82 -10.29 -3.26 1.64
CA SER A 82 -9.32 -2.52 0.81
C SER A 82 -9.91 -1.24 0.25
N GLU A 83 -11.17 -1.28 -0.18
CA GLU A 83 -11.94 -0.10 -0.58
C GLU A 83 -12.04 0.91 0.57
N GLU A 84 -12.46 0.49 1.76
CA GLU A 84 -12.54 1.35 2.94
C GLU A 84 -11.19 1.98 3.30
N LEU A 85 -10.09 1.23 3.22
CA LEU A 85 -8.75 1.80 3.44
C LEU A 85 -8.45 2.90 2.42
N ALA A 86 -8.72 2.65 1.14
CA ALA A 86 -8.43 3.59 0.04
C ALA A 86 -9.29 4.86 0.15
N GLU A 87 -10.60 4.71 0.26
CA GLU A 87 -11.55 5.82 0.22
C GLU A 87 -11.61 6.62 1.52
N GLU A 88 -11.50 5.95 2.66
CA GLU A 88 -11.62 6.63 3.94
C GLU A 88 -10.30 7.24 4.41
N LEU A 89 -9.15 6.65 4.13
CA LEU A 89 -7.88 7.15 4.69
C LEU A 89 -7.03 7.90 3.69
N PHE A 90 -7.08 7.62 2.39
CA PHE A 90 -6.19 8.25 1.41
C PHE A 90 -6.92 9.29 0.56
N LYS A 91 -6.30 10.47 0.39
CA LYS A 91 -6.83 11.50 -0.51
C LYS A 91 -6.52 11.16 -1.96
N ASN A 92 -7.55 11.11 -2.80
CA ASN A 92 -7.45 10.86 -4.23
C ASN A 92 -6.69 9.56 -4.55
N ALA A 93 -6.98 8.49 -3.79
CA ALA A 93 -6.41 7.17 -4.02
C ALA A 93 -6.73 6.69 -5.44
N GLN A 94 -5.71 6.21 -6.16
CA GLN A 94 -5.93 5.48 -7.41
C GLN A 94 -6.23 4.02 -7.08
N ILE A 95 -7.21 3.44 -7.79
CA ILE A 95 -7.72 2.10 -7.52
C ILE A 95 -7.55 1.23 -8.77
N CYS A 96 -7.09 -0.01 -8.57
CA CYS A 96 -7.05 -1.04 -9.59
C CYS A 96 -7.51 -2.38 -8.99
N THR A 97 -8.48 -3.03 -9.62
CA THR A 97 -8.97 -4.34 -9.18
C THR A 97 -8.63 -5.40 -10.21
N HIS A 98 -8.52 -6.65 -9.76
CA HIS A 98 -8.27 -7.81 -10.64
C HIS A 98 -9.15 -9.00 -10.22
N PRO A 99 -9.42 -9.98 -11.09
CA PRO A 99 -10.31 -11.11 -10.77
C PRO A 99 -9.67 -12.16 -9.82
N GLY A 100 -8.45 -11.92 -9.33
CA GLY A 100 -7.73 -12.85 -8.46
C GLY A 100 -8.27 -12.89 -7.02
N LYS A 101 -7.65 -13.75 -6.20
CA LYS A 101 -7.90 -13.86 -4.75
C LYS A 101 -6.92 -12.96 -3.97
N HIS A 102 -6.49 -13.39 -2.78
CA HIS A 102 -5.46 -12.75 -1.97
C HIS A 102 -4.05 -12.94 -2.57
N CYS A 103 -3.73 -12.20 -3.62
CA CYS A 103 -2.43 -12.27 -4.27
C CYS A 103 -2.03 -10.94 -4.94
N ILE A 104 -0.75 -10.83 -5.26
CA ILE A 104 -0.28 -9.83 -6.22
C ILE A 104 -0.56 -10.41 -7.62
N PRO A 105 -1.34 -9.72 -8.48
CA PRO A 105 -1.65 -10.23 -9.80
C PRO A 105 -0.40 -10.24 -10.70
N PRO A 106 -0.39 -11.06 -11.77
CA PRO A 106 0.62 -10.98 -12.81
C PRO A 106 0.78 -9.54 -13.33
N LEU A 107 2.02 -9.10 -13.54
CA LEU A 107 2.31 -7.72 -13.97
C LEU A 107 1.51 -7.30 -15.21
N LYS A 108 1.32 -8.21 -16.17
CA LYS A 108 0.53 -7.94 -17.39
C LYS A 108 -0.89 -7.43 -17.13
N GLU A 109 -1.49 -7.76 -15.99
CA GLU A 109 -2.87 -7.37 -15.64
C GLU A 109 -2.95 -5.96 -15.04
N ILE A 110 -1.86 -5.50 -14.42
CA ILE A 110 -1.81 -4.21 -13.70
C ILE A 110 -0.81 -3.23 -14.29
N ARG A 111 -0.11 -3.62 -15.36
CA ARG A 111 1.01 -2.88 -15.95
C ARG A 111 0.62 -1.46 -16.32
N GLU A 112 -0.48 -1.29 -17.05
CA GLU A 112 -0.93 0.02 -17.52
C GLU A 112 -1.22 0.96 -16.34
N LYS A 113 -1.90 0.46 -15.31
CA LYS A 113 -2.21 1.24 -14.09
C LYS A 113 -0.98 1.56 -13.27
N LEU A 114 -0.04 0.62 -13.16
CA LEU A 114 1.24 0.86 -12.49
C LEU A 114 2.07 1.91 -13.22
N GLU A 115 2.17 1.81 -14.55
CA GLU A 115 2.89 2.77 -15.38
C GLU A 115 2.25 4.17 -15.28
N GLU A 116 0.93 4.28 -15.47
CA GLU A 116 0.17 5.53 -15.30
C GLU A 116 0.41 6.19 -13.94
N PHE A 117 0.48 5.39 -12.87
CA PHE A 117 0.77 5.90 -11.53
C PHE A 117 2.22 6.37 -11.40
N LEU A 118 3.18 5.51 -11.77
CA LEU A 118 4.60 5.78 -11.56
C LEU A 118 5.14 6.92 -12.45
N TYR A 119 4.60 7.10 -13.65
CA TYR A 119 4.97 8.21 -14.54
C TYR A 119 4.64 9.59 -13.95
N GLN A 120 3.81 9.69 -12.90
CA GLN A 120 3.58 10.96 -12.20
C GLN A 120 4.80 11.43 -11.38
N PHE A 121 5.81 10.57 -11.21
CA PHE A 121 6.98 10.84 -10.35
C PHE A 121 8.32 10.79 -11.08
N LEU A 122 8.32 10.42 -12.37
CA LEU A 122 9.48 10.43 -13.26
C LEU A 122 9.60 11.80 -13.94
#